data_AF-A0A5E4D0I1-F1
#
_entry.id   AF-A0A5E4D0I1-F1
#
_cell.length_a   1.000
_cell.length_b   1.000
_cell.length_c   1.000
_cell.angle_alpha   90.00
_cell.angle_beta   90.00
_cell.angle_gamma   90.00
#
_symmetry.space_group_name_H-M   'P 1'
#
loop_
_entity.id
_entity.type
_entity.pdbx_description
1 polymer ?
#
loop_
_entity_poly.entity_id
_entity_poly.type
_entity_poly.pdbx_seq_one_letter_code
_entity_poly.pdbx_strand_id
1 'polypeptide(L)'
;MTQYITELSDMVPTCSALARKPDKLTILRMAVSHMKSMRGTGNKSTDGAYKPSFLTEQELKHLILEAADGFLFVVAAETGRVIYVSDSVTPVLNQPQSEWFGSTLYEQVHPDDVEKLREQLCTSENSMTGRILDLKTGTVKKEGQQSSMRMCMGSRRSFICRMRCGNAPLDHLPLNRITTMRKRFRNGLGPVKEGEAQYAVVHCTGYIKAWPPAGMTIPEEDADVGQGSKYCLVAIGRLQVTSSPVCMDMNGMSVPTEFLSRHNSDGIITFVDPRCISVIGYQPQDLLGKDILEFCHPEDQSHLRESFQQVLPILVPS
;
A
#
# COMPACT_ATOMS: atom_id res chain seq x y z
N MET A 1 -6.68 38.90 -14.47
CA MET A 1 -8.00 38.64 -15.11
C MET A 1 -7.88 38.36 -16.61
N THR A 2 -7.23 39.22 -17.42
CA THR A 2 -7.06 38.98 -18.88
C THR A 2 -6.28 37.70 -19.21
N GLN A 3 -5.28 37.35 -18.39
CA GLN A 3 -4.51 36.11 -18.52
C GLN A 3 -5.39 34.86 -18.39
N TYR A 4 -6.24 34.78 -17.36
CA TYR A 4 -7.16 33.65 -17.17
C TYR A 4 -8.14 33.44 -18.33
N ILE A 5 -8.61 34.51 -18.96
CA ILE A 5 -9.50 34.41 -20.13
C ILE A 5 -8.75 33.85 -21.35
N THR A 6 -7.44 34.13 -21.45
CA THR A 6 -6.60 33.62 -22.53
C THR A 6 -6.29 32.13 -22.34
N GLU A 7 -5.91 31.72 -21.13
CA GLU A 7 -5.72 30.30 -20.80
C GLU A 7 -7.04 29.51 -21.00
N LEU A 8 -8.18 30.09 -20.62
CA LEU A 8 -9.49 29.48 -20.84
C LEU A 8 -9.83 29.32 -22.33
N SER A 9 -9.47 30.29 -23.19
CA SER A 9 -9.71 30.16 -24.62
C SER A 9 -8.88 29.04 -25.26
N ASP A 10 -7.68 28.79 -24.73
CA ASP A 10 -6.78 27.77 -25.25
C ASP A 10 -7.22 26.35 -24.80
N MET A 11 -7.79 26.23 -23.59
CA MET A 11 -8.29 24.95 -23.06
C MET A 11 -9.64 24.50 -23.64
N VAL A 12 -10.47 25.40 -24.17
CA VAL A 12 -11.78 25.06 -24.74
C VAL A 12 -11.62 24.75 -26.24
N PRO A 13 -11.83 23.49 -26.70
CA PRO A 13 -11.54 23.10 -28.09
C PRO A 13 -12.30 23.92 -29.13
N THR A 14 -13.53 24.32 -28.80
CA THR A 14 -14.35 25.16 -29.69
C THR A 14 -13.85 26.59 -29.77
N CYS A 15 -13.13 27.10 -28.77
CA CYS A 15 -12.53 28.44 -28.78
C CYS A 15 -11.13 28.44 -29.42
N SER A 16 -10.32 27.44 -29.11
CA SER A 16 -8.93 27.33 -29.60
C SER A 16 -8.84 27.02 -31.09
N ALA A 17 -9.88 26.39 -31.66
CA ALA A 17 -9.97 26.13 -33.10
C ALA A 17 -10.29 27.37 -33.96
N LEU A 18 -10.62 28.53 -33.38
CA LEU A 18 -10.90 29.74 -34.14
C LEU A 18 -9.60 30.48 -34.52
N ALA A 19 -9.49 30.87 -35.79
CA ALA A 19 -8.38 31.67 -36.30
C ALA A 19 -8.27 33.08 -35.69
N ARG A 20 -9.35 33.62 -35.10
CA ARG A 20 -9.38 34.92 -34.42
C ARG A 20 -9.91 34.75 -33.00
N LYS A 21 -9.21 35.33 -32.02
CA LYS A 21 -9.63 35.30 -30.62
C LYS A 21 -11.01 35.94 -30.45
N PRO A 22 -12.03 35.18 -30.00
CA PRO A 22 -13.36 35.73 -29.74
C PRO A 22 -13.34 36.72 -28.56
N ASP A 23 -14.40 37.51 -28.43
CA ASP A 23 -14.53 38.46 -27.32
C ASP A 23 -14.70 37.73 -25.97
N LYS A 24 -14.37 38.43 -24.87
CA LYS A 24 -14.35 37.85 -23.52
C LYS A 24 -15.70 37.21 -23.13
N LEU A 25 -16.81 37.77 -23.58
CA LEU A 25 -18.15 37.25 -23.27
C LEU A 25 -18.44 35.97 -24.04
N THR A 26 -18.04 35.92 -25.31
CA THR A 26 -18.15 34.71 -26.14
C THR A 26 -17.27 33.57 -25.62
N ILE A 27 -16.01 33.84 -25.20
CA ILE A 27 -15.14 32.82 -24.58
C ILE A 27 -15.83 32.20 -23.35
N LEU A 28 -16.42 33.03 -22.48
CA LEU A 28 -17.14 32.55 -21.30
C LEU A 28 -18.39 31.73 -21.66
N ARG A 29 -19.16 32.16 -22.67
CA ARG A 29 -20.36 31.42 -23.14
C ARG A 29 -19.99 30.06 -23.72
N MET A 30 -18.92 29.99 -24.50
CA MET A 30 -18.41 28.75 -25.08
C MET A 30 -17.84 27.82 -24.02
N ALA A 31 -17.10 28.36 -23.03
CA ALA A 31 -16.63 27.60 -21.88
C ALA A 31 -17.80 27.01 -21.06
N VAL A 32 -18.86 27.80 -20.82
CA VAL A 32 -20.08 27.32 -20.13
C VAL A 32 -20.77 26.21 -20.93
N SER A 33 -20.87 26.36 -22.26
CA SER A 33 -21.43 25.33 -23.13
C SER A 33 -20.59 24.04 -23.09
N HIS A 34 -19.27 24.16 -23.17
CA HIS A 34 -18.34 23.04 -23.06
C HIS A 34 -18.44 22.32 -21.70
N MET A 35 -18.47 23.06 -20.59
CA MET A 35 -18.64 22.50 -19.26
C MET A 35 -20.01 21.82 -19.07
N LYS A 36 -21.08 22.36 -19.67
CA LYS A 36 -22.40 21.71 -19.65
C LYS A 36 -22.41 20.41 -20.45
N SER A 37 -21.70 20.37 -21.58
CA SER A 37 -21.54 19.14 -22.37
C SER A 37 -20.77 18.06 -21.59
N MET A 38 -19.68 18.44 -20.92
CA MET A 38 -18.86 17.49 -20.15
C MET A 38 -19.54 17.01 -18.86
N ARG A 39 -20.28 17.86 -18.16
CA ARG A 39 -20.96 17.50 -16.90
C ARG A 39 -22.29 16.76 -17.10
N GLY A 40 -22.81 16.71 -18.33
CA GLY A 40 -24.15 16.19 -18.60
C GLY A 40 -25.26 16.97 -17.88
N THR A 41 -26.51 16.73 -18.26
CA THR A 41 -27.68 17.38 -17.66
C THR A 41 -27.91 16.90 -16.23
N GLY A 42 -27.17 17.49 -15.28
CA GLY A 42 -27.40 17.51 -13.83
C GLY A 42 -28.09 16.31 -13.17
N ASN A 43 -27.32 15.32 -12.72
CA ASN A 43 -27.70 14.56 -11.53
C ASN A 43 -27.35 15.39 -10.29
N LYS A 44 -28.31 16.19 -9.80
CA LYS A 44 -28.25 16.74 -8.44
C LYS A 44 -28.64 15.64 -7.44
N SER A 45 -27.76 14.65 -7.26
CA SER A 45 -27.87 13.73 -6.14
C SER A 45 -27.18 14.39 -4.95
N THR A 46 -27.96 15.10 -4.15
CA THR A 46 -27.59 15.54 -2.80
C THR A 46 -27.53 14.30 -1.91
N ASP A 47 -26.44 13.55 -1.97
CA ASP A 47 -26.20 12.52 -0.96
C ASP A 47 -24.69 12.31 -0.78
N GLY A 48 -24.10 13.05 0.17
CA GLY A 48 -22.84 12.73 0.86
C GLY A 48 -21.62 12.24 0.05
N ALA A 49 -21.60 12.41 -1.27
CA ALA A 49 -20.71 11.66 -2.14
C ALA A 49 -19.32 12.32 -2.14
N TYR A 50 -18.37 11.56 -1.61
CA TYR A 50 -16.91 11.61 -1.70
C TYR A 50 -16.31 11.87 -3.10
N LYS A 51 -17.13 12.24 -4.09
CA LYS A 51 -16.76 12.47 -5.48
C LYS A 51 -16.64 13.98 -5.73
N PRO A 52 -15.43 14.54 -5.93
CA PRO A 52 -15.33 15.89 -6.46
C PRO A 52 -16.00 15.92 -7.82
N SER A 53 -16.95 16.83 -8.04
CA SER A 53 -17.74 16.95 -9.27
C SER A 53 -16.92 17.24 -10.56
N PHE A 54 -15.60 17.31 -10.43
CA PHE A 54 -14.64 17.50 -11.52
C PHE A 54 -14.09 16.18 -12.07
N LEU A 55 -14.08 15.10 -11.28
CA LEU A 55 -13.54 13.80 -11.71
C LEU A 55 -14.67 12.80 -11.92
N THR A 56 -14.59 12.06 -13.03
CA THR A 56 -15.37 10.83 -13.18
C THR A 56 -14.91 9.80 -12.13
N GLU A 57 -15.75 8.81 -11.86
CA GLU A 57 -15.41 7.76 -10.88
C GLU A 57 -14.20 6.93 -11.34
N GLN A 58 -14.06 6.74 -12.66
CA GLN A 58 -12.94 6.05 -13.27
C GLN A 58 -11.63 6.87 -13.19
N GLU A 59 -11.69 8.18 -13.42
CA GLU A 59 -10.51 9.06 -13.24
C GLU A 59 -10.10 9.17 -11.79
N LEU A 60 -11.05 9.29 -10.86
CA LEU A 60 -10.76 9.31 -9.43
C LEU A 60 -10.13 7.98 -8.99
N LYS A 61 -10.67 6.86 -9.47
CA LYS A 61 -10.11 5.52 -9.26
C LYS A 61 -8.67 5.46 -9.77
N HIS A 62 -8.43 5.81 -11.04
CA HIS A 62 -7.10 5.76 -11.63
C HIS A 62 -6.12 6.69 -10.90
N LEU A 63 -6.53 7.93 -10.61
CA LEU A 63 -5.70 8.92 -9.91
C LEU A 63 -5.30 8.46 -8.50
N ILE A 64 -6.24 7.92 -7.71
CA ILE A 64 -5.93 7.42 -6.36
C ILE A 64 -5.02 6.19 -6.43
N LEU A 65 -5.22 5.32 -7.41
CA LEU A 65 -4.44 4.09 -7.57
C LEU A 65 -3.03 4.37 -8.10
N GLU A 66 -2.89 5.31 -9.03
CA GLU A 66 -1.61 5.77 -9.59
C GLU A 66 -0.82 6.59 -8.57
N ALA A 67 -1.45 7.58 -7.92
CA ALA A 67 -0.77 8.44 -6.95
C ALA A 67 -0.33 7.69 -5.69
N ALA A 68 -0.94 6.54 -5.41
CA ALA A 68 -0.78 5.87 -4.14
C ALA A 68 -0.37 4.40 -4.24
N ASP A 69 0.02 3.95 -5.44
CA ASP A 69 0.54 2.61 -5.75
C ASP A 69 -0.21 1.49 -5.00
N GLY A 70 -1.54 1.56 -5.09
CA GLY A 70 -2.42 0.72 -4.28
C GLY A 70 -3.52 0.06 -5.09
N PHE A 71 -4.31 -0.77 -4.42
CA PHE A 71 -5.50 -1.40 -4.95
C PHE A 71 -6.64 -1.34 -3.93
N LEU A 72 -7.86 -1.19 -4.43
CA LEU A 72 -9.08 -1.21 -3.61
C LEU A 72 -9.58 -2.66 -3.51
N PHE A 73 -9.97 -3.08 -2.31
CA PHE A 73 -10.62 -4.37 -2.07
C PHE A 73 -11.71 -4.25 -1.01
N VAL A 74 -12.68 -5.16 -1.08
CA VAL A 74 -13.79 -5.30 -0.13
C VAL A 74 -13.86 -6.73 0.34
N VAL A 75 -13.86 -6.92 1.65
CA VAL A 75 -13.93 -8.26 2.27
C VAL A 75 -15.07 -8.32 3.28
N ALA A 76 -15.72 -9.49 3.37
CA ALA A 76 -16.68 -9.78 4.41
C ALA A 76 -15.97 -9.83 5.78
N ALA A 77 -16.49 -9.13 6.78
CA ALA A 77 -15.81 -9.03 8.09
C ALA A 77 -15.84 -10.36 8.87
N GLU A 78 -16.87 -11.19 8.66
CA GLU A 78 -17.07 -12.44 9.39
C GLU A 78 -16.24 -13.60 8.80
N THR A 79 -16.27 -13.75 7.48
CA THR A 79 -15.60 -14.86 6.78
C THR A 79 -14.23 -14.48 6.22
N GLY A 80 -13.93 -13.19 6.11
CA GLY A 80 -12.75 -12.70 5.40
C GLY A 80 -12.82 -12.90 3.89
N ARG A 81 -13.99 -13.31 3.33
CA ARG A 81 -14.15 -13.57 1.89
C ARG A 81 -14.05 -12.28 1.09
N VAL A 82 -13.29 -12.29 0.01
CA VAL A 82 -13.15 -11.14 -0.90
C VAL A 82 -14.41 -11.04 -1.77
N ILE A 83 -15.16 -9.96 -1.57
CA ILE A 83 -16.38 -9.62 -2.32
C ILE A 83 -16.03 -8.82 -3.58
N TYR A 84 -15.02 -7.95 -3.49
CA TYR A 84 -14.59 -7.11 -4.59
C TYR A 84 -13.11 -6.82 -4.52
N VAL A 85 -12.46 -6.72 -5.68
CA VAL A 85 -11.07 -6.30 -5.82
C VAL A 85 -10.90 -5.51 -7.11
N SER A 86 -10.09 -4.45 -7.08
CA SER A 86 -9.77 -3.66 -8.27
C SER A 86 -8.78 -4.39 -9.20
N ASP A 87 -8.88 -4.12 -10.50
CA ASP A 87 -7.93 -4.47 -11.56
C ASP A 87 -6.48 -4.09 -11.26
N SER A 88 -6.27 -3.03 -10.47
CA SER A 88 -4.96 -2.61 -9.99
C SER A 88 -4.27 -3.62 -9.06
N VAL A 89 -4.92 -4.70 -8.61
CA VAL A 89 -4.23 -5.78 -7.89
C VAL A 89 -3.17 -6.47 -8.76
N THR A 90 -3.39 -6.56 -10.07
CA THR A 90 -2.46 -7.17 -11.01
C THR A 90 -1.16 -6.36 -11.15
N PRO A 91 -1.16 -5.04 -11.43
CA PRO A 91 0.08 -4.27 -11.43
C PRO A 91 0.74 -4.13 -10.05
N VAL A 92 0.01 -4.25 -8.93
CA VAL A 92 0.56 -4.08 -7.57
C VAL A 92 1.15 -5.38 -6.99
N LEU A 93 0.39 -6.48 -7.00
CA LEU A 93 0.76 -7.77 -6.40
C LEU A 93 1.05 -8.87 -7.43
N ASN A 94 0.91 -8.59 -8.73
CA ASN A 94 1.11 -9.56 -9.81
C ASN A 94 0.20 -10.80 -9.71
N GLN A 95 -1.00 -10.61 -9.18
CA GLN A 95 -2.05 -11.62 -9.14
C GLN A 95 -3.23 -11.22 -10.05
N PRO A 96 -3.85 -12.18 -10.75
CA PRO A 96 -5.08 -11.92 -11.49
C PRO A 96 -6.26 -11.72 -10.53
N GLN A 97 -7.21 -10.85 -10.91
CA GLN A 97 -8.41 -10.62 -10.09
C GLN A 97 -9.23 -11.89 -9.84
N SER A 98 -9.20 -12.85 -10.77
CA SER A 98 -9.92 -14.12 -10.65
C SER A 98 -9.44 -15.00 -9.49
N GLU A 99 -8.18 -14.87 -9.08
CA GLU A 99 -7.61 -15.60 -7.94
C GLU A 99 -7.99 -14.95 -6.61
N TRP A 100 -8.24 -13.64 -6.61
CA TRP A 100 -8.73 -12.92 -5.44
C TRP A 100 -10.23 -13.08 -5.26
N PHE A 101 -10.99 -13.14 -6.35
CA PHE A 101 -12.44 -13.20 -6.29
C PHE A 101 -12.91 -14.52 -5.70
N GLY A 102 -13.65 -14.46 -4.60
CA GLY A 102 -14.20 -15.65 -3.94
C GLY A 102 -13.26 -16.36 -2.96
N SER A 103 -11.96 -16.09 -2.98
CA SER A 103 -10.99 -16.53 -1.97
C SER A 103 -11.10 -15.74 -0.66
N THR A 104 -10.46 -16.23 0.39
CA THR A 104 -10.38 -15.52 1.67
C THR A 104 -9.14 -14.64 1.75
N LEU A 105 -9.26 -13.48 2.40
CA LEU A 105 -8.12 -12.58 2.62
C LEU A 105 -7.01 -13.26 3.44
N TYR A 106 -7.37 -14.23 4.29
CA TYR A 106 -6.44 -15.00 5.12
C TYR A 106 -5.47 -15.86 4.29
N GLU A 107 -5.89 -16.37 3.13
CA GLU A 107 -5.02 -17.10 2.20
C GLU A 107 -4.03 -16.20 1.48
N GLN A 108 -4.36 -14.92 1.34
CA GLN A 108 -3.56 -13.93 0.61
C GLN A 108 -2.53 -13.25 1.50
N VAL A 109 -2.64 -13.38 2.83
CA VAL A 109 -1.69 -12.81 3.80
C VAL A 109 -0.75 -13.87 4.37
N HIS A 110 0.39 -13.43 4.91
CA HIS A 110 1.32 -14.31 5.59
C HIS A 110 0.67 -14.95 6.84
N PRO A 111 0.91 -16.25 7.12
CA PRO A 111 0.32 -16.96 8.26
C PRO A 111 0.47 -16.23 9.61
N ASP A 112 1.65 -15.68 9.94
CA ASP A 112 1.82 -14.95 11.22
C ASP A 112 1.00 -13.65 11.32
N ASP A 113 0.53 -13.10 10.20
CA ASP A 113 -0.24 -11.85 10.17
C ASP A 113 -1.75 -12.12 10.20
N VAL A 114 -2.18 -13.38 10.06
CA VAL A 114 -3.61 -13.80 10.06
C VAL A 114 -4.31 -13.45 11.38
N GLU A 115 -3.63 -13.67 12.50
CA GLU A 115 -4.16 -13.38 13.85
C GLU A 115 -4.50 -11.88 13.99
N LYS A 116 -3.53 -11.03 13.64
CA LYS A 116 -3.69 -9.57 13.68
C LYS A 116 -4.77 -9.09 12.71
N LEU A 117 -4.85 -9.69 11.52
CA LEU A 117 -5.87 -9.36 10.53
C LEU A 117 -7.27 -9.71 11.06
N ARG A 118 -7.41 -10.86 11.74
CA ARG A 118 -8.68 -11.30 12.34
C ARG A 118 -9.14 -10.31 13.40
N GLU A 119 -8.25 -9.83 14.26
CA GLU A 119 -8.56 -8.78 15.25
C GLU A 119 -9.06 -7.48 14.58
N GLN A 120 -8.51 -7.10 13.43
CA GLN A 120 -8.94 -5.90 12.70
C GLN A 120 -10.33 -6.06 12.07
N LEU A 121 -10.66 -7.27 11.60
CA LEU A 121 -11.95 -7.62 11.02
C LEU A 121 -13.04 -7.84 12.09
N CYS A 122 -12.65 -8.28 13.29
CA CYS A 122 -13.55 -8.37 14.42
C CYS A 122 -14.15 -7.00 14.77
N THR A 123 -15.48 -6.91 14.73
CA THR A 123 -16.24 -5.73 15.14
C THR A 123 -16.45 -5.65 16.66
N SER A 124 -15.77 -6.49 17.44
CA SER A 124 -15.87 -6.53 18.90
C SER A 124 -15.00 -5.44 19.52
N GLU A 125 -15.37 -4.17 19.33
CA GLU A 125 -15.23 -3.11 20.34
C GLU A 125 -16.12 -1.91 19.97
N ASN A 126 -16.78 -1.40 21.02
CA ASN A 126 -17.61 -0.19 21.11
C ASN A 126 -19.07 -0.24 20.67
N SER A 127 -19.83 -1.18 21.24
CA SER A 127 -21.24 -0.92 21.61
C SER A 127 -21.40 0.04 22.81
N MET A 128 -20.30 0.53 23.41
CA MET A 128 -20.32 1.30 24.66
C MET A 128 -20.09 2.82 24.54
N THR A 129 -19.68 3.38 23.39
CA THR A 129 -19.40 4.83 23.30
C THR A 129 -20.57 5.70 22.80
N GLY A 130 -21.75 5.12 22.58
CA GLY A 130 -22.97 5.86 22.23
C GLY A 130 -23.68 6.53 23.42
N ARG A 131 -23.04 6.65 24.58
CA ARG A 131 -23.60 7.33 25.75
C ARG A 131 -22.92 8.69 25.90
N ILE A 132 -23.49 9.72 25.28
CA ILE A 132 -23.12 11.10 25.60
C ILE A 132 -23.89 11.50 26.87
N LEU A 133 -23.17 11.88 27.91
CA LEU A 133 -23.75 12.46 29.12
C LEU A 133 -24.17 13.90 28.79
N ASP A 134 -25.48 14.15 28.78
CA ASP A 134 -26.00 15.52 28.67
C ASP A 134 -25.73 16.28 29.99
N LEU A 135 -24.73 17.16 29.98
CA LEU A 135 -24.30 17.91 31.16
C LEU A 135 -25.36 18.91 31.67
N LYS A 136 -26.41 19.19 30.88
CA LYS A 136 -27.55 20.01 31.32
C LYS A 136 -28.64 19.21 32.04
N THR A 137 -28.73 17.90 31.85
CA THR A 137 -29.84 17.08 32.40
C THR A 137 -29.40 15.84 33.17
N GLY A 138 -28.12 15.49 33.17
CA GLY A 138 -27.57 14.36 33.96
C GLY A 138 -28.11 12.98 33.58
N THR A 139 -28.82 12.86 32.45
CA THR A 139 -29.45 11.60 32.02
C THR A 139 -28.76 11.02 30.79
N VAL A 140 -28.51 9.72 30.82
CA VAL A 140 -27.96 8.95 29.70
C VAL A 140 -29.11 8.60 28.76
N LYS A 141 -29.25 9.31 27.63
CA LYS A 141 -30.23 8.95 26.59
C LYS A 141 -29.57 8.12 25.49
N LYS A 142 -30.17 6.97 25.19
CA LYS A 142 -29.86 6.13 24.02
C LYS A 142 -30.45 6.82 22.79
N GLU A 143 -29.60 7.29 21.86
CA GLU A 143 -30.09 7.87 20.62
C GLU A 143 -30.88 6.82 19.82
N GLY A 144 -32.09 7.19 19.38
CA GLY A 144 -32.90 6.37 18.49
C GLY A 144 -32.29 6.28 17.10
N GLN A 145 -32.61 5.19 16.40
CA GLN A 145 -32.24 4.91 15.00
C GLN A 145 -32.69 6.02 14.05
N GLN A 146 -31.95 7.12 13.95
CA GLN A 146 -32.13 8.12 12.90
C GLN A 146 -30.95 9.10 12.82
N SER A 147 -29.73 8.62 13.06
CA SER A 147 -28.52 9.33 12.68
C SER A 147 -27.90 8.59 11.49
N SER A 148 -28.03 9.21 10.31
CA SER A 148 -27.20 8.93 9.14
C SER A 148 -25.78 8.66 9.63
N MET A 149 -25.26 7.49 9.28
CA MET A 149 -23.99 6.92 9.75
C MET A 149 -22.85 7.81 9.25
N ARG A 150 -22.70 8.95 9.90
CA ARG A 150 -21.58 9.86 9.80
C ARG A 150 -20.41 9.04 10.30
N MET A 151 -19.59 8.54 9.36
CA MET A 151 -18.37 7.76 9.55
C MET A 151 -17.86 7.81 11.00
N CYS A 152 -18.36 6.93 11.87
CA CYS A 152 -17.95 6.93 13.26
C CYS A 152 -16.45 6.61 13.29
N MET A 153 -15.63 7.42 13.94
CA MET A 153 -14.16 7.23 13.97
C MET A 153 -13.75 5.84 14.47
N GLY A 154 -14.60 5.14 15.22
CA GLY A 154 -14.38 3.74 15.65
C GLY A 154 -14.53 2.68 14.55
N SER A 155 -14.98 3.03 13.33
CA SER A 155 -15.11 2.11 12.20
C SER A 155 -13.91 2.11 11.25
N ARG A 156 -13.00 3.10 11.37
CA ARG A 156 -11.79 3.15 10.56
C ARG A 156 -10.84 2.02 11.00
N ARG A 157 -10.20 1.37 10.03
CA ARG A 157 -9.20 0.33 10.24
C ARG A 157 -7.95 0.68 9.46
N SER A 158 -6.79 0.49 10.09
CA SER A 158 -5.49 0.73 9.48
C SER A 158 -4.54 -0.33 10.01
N PHE A 159 -3.96 -1.13 9.14
CA PHE A 159 -3.04 -2.18 9.53
C PHE A 159 -2.01 -2.44 8.43
N ILE A 160 -0.89 -3.03 8.83
CA ILE A 160 0.16 -3.44 7.91
C ILE A 160 0.19 -4.96 7.93
N CYS A 161 0.17 -5.58 6.76
CA CYS A 161 0.30 -7.02 6.63
C CYS A 161 1.18 -7.37 5.43
N ARG A 162 1.74 -8.58 5.45
CA ARG A 162 2.48 -9.14 4.33
C ARG A 162 1.49 -9.86 3.42
N MET A 163 1.40 -9.42 2.17
CA MET A 163 0.53 -10.04 1.16
C MET A 163 1.34 -10.83 0.14
N ARG A 164 0.80 -11.97 -0.28
CA ARG A 164 1.41 -12.88 -1.24
C ARG A 164 1.48 -12.22 -2.62
N CYS A 165 2.65 -12.21 -3.21
CA CYS A 165 2.87 -11.78 -4.59
C CYS A 165 2.66 -12.97 -5.53
N GLY A 166 1.97 -12.73 -6.65
CA GLY A 166 1.74 -13.73 -7.67
C GLY A 166 2.88 -13.83 -8.69
N ASN A 167 2.86 -14.92 -9.45
CA ASN A 167 3.79 -15.18 -10.54
C ASN A 167 3.15 -15.03 -11.92
N ALA A 168 2.06 -14.26 -12.05
CA ALA A 168 1.35 -14.09 -13.31
C ALA A 168 2.32 -13.62 -14.42
N PRO A 169 2.35 -14.30 -15.58
CA PRO A 169 3.13 -13.86 -16.73
C PRO A 169 2.56 -12.52 -17.23
N LEU A 170 3.42 -11.51 -17.32
CA LEU A 170 3.07 -10.19 -17.83
C LEU A 170 3.02 -10.23 -19.36
N ASP A 171 1.99 -10.85 -19.94
CA ASP A 171 1.92 -11.03 -21.39
C ASP A 171 1.52 -9.75 -22.16
N HIS A 172 0.98 -8.71 -21.53
CA HIS A 172 0.46 -7.54 -22.29
C HIS A 172 0.57 -6.18 -21.60
N LEU A 173 1.79 -5.68 -21.29
CA LEU A 173 1.99 -4.26 -20.99
C LEU A 173 3.25 -3.70 -21.67
N PRO A 174 3.14 -2.63 -22.49
CA PRO A 174 4.28 -2.03 -23.17
C PRO A 174 5.13 -1.14 -22.23
N LEU A 175 6.44 -1.19 -22.45
CA LEU A 175 7.48 -0.19 -22.11
C LEU A 175 7.88 0.12 -20.65
N ASN A 176 7.33 -0.48 -19.60
CA ASN A 176 7.78 -0.21 -18.21
C ASN A 176 8.31 -1.44 -17.43
N ARG A 177 8.88 -2.42 -18.15
CA ARG A 177 9.45 -3.64 -17.55
C ARG A 177 10.47 -3.37 -16.44
N ILE A 178 11.33 -2.35 -16.60
CA ILE A 178 12.41 -2.03 -15.66
C ILE A 178 11.86 -1.40 -14.38
N THR A 179 10.86 -0.53 -14.49
CA THR A 179 10.26 0.19 -13.35
C THR A 179 9.46 -0.75 -12.46
N THR A 180 8.69 -1.67 -13.07
CA THR A 180 7.90 -2.69 -12.35
C THR A 180 8.79 -3.76 -11.73
N MET A 181 9.89 -4.16 -12.39
CA MET A 181 10.91 -5.05 -11.80
C MET A 181 11.63 -4.37 -10.62
N ARG A 182 12.06 -3.12 -10.76
CA ARG A 182 12.68 -2.35 -9.66
C ARG A 182 11.76 -2.19 -8.45
N LYS A 183 10.45 -2.00 -8.67
CA LYS A 183 9.43 -1.97 -7.59
C LYS A 183 9.31 -3.32 -6.87
N ARG A 184 9.36 -4.45 -7.60
CA ARG A 184 9.32 -5.80 -7.00
C ARG A 184 10.52 -6.11 -6.11
N PHE A 185 11.73 -5.74 -6.53
CA PHE A 185 12.95 -5.99 -5.75
C PHE A 185 13.10 -5.09 -4.52
N ARG A 186 12.44 -3.92 -4.50
CA ARG A 186 12.48 -3.03 -3.33
C ARG A 186 11.56 -3.45 -2.18
N ASN A 187 10.47 -4.15 -2.48
CA ASN A 187 9.38 -4.34 -1.51
C ASN A 187 9.28 -5.76 -0.93
N GLY A 188 10.19 -6.66 -1.33
CA GLY A 188 10.31 -8.02 -0.78
C GLY A 188 11.05 -8.03 0.55
N LEU A 189 10.59 -8.85 1.49
CA LEU A 189 11.26 -9.10 2.77
C LEU A 189 12.38 -10.13 2.60
N GLY A 190 13.51 -9.69 2.04
CA GLY A 190 14.73 -10.51 1.92
C GLY A 190 14.87 -11.27 0.60
N PRO A 191 15.97 -12.03 0.43
CA PRO A 191 16.25 -12.79 -0.78
C PRO A 191 15.24 -13.93 -0.94
N VAL A 192 14.69 -14.08 -2.16
CA VAL A 192 13.74 -15.14 -2.50
C VAL A 192 14.47 -16.49 -2.43
N LYS A 193 14.08 -17.35 -1.49
CA LYS A 193 14.51 -18.75 -1.49
C LYS A 193 13.74 -19.50 -2.58
N GLU A 194 14.45 -20.31 -3.35
CA GLU A 194 13.89 -21.05 -4.48
C GLU A 194 12.72 -21.93 -4.01
N GLY A 195 11.51 -21.66 -4.51
CA GLY A 195 10.28 -22.39 -4.16
C GLY A 195 9.38 -21.76 -3.08
N GLU A 196 9.81 -20.69 -2.40
CA GLU A 196 8.98 -20.00 -1.39
C GLU A 196 8.11 -18.90 -2.01
N ALA A 197 6.88 -18.73 -1.49
CA ALA A 197 5.98 -17.66 -1.91
C ALA A 197 6.57 -16.29 -1.53
N GLN A 198 6.71 -15.39 -2.49
CA GLN A 198 7.17 -14.04 -2.24
C GLN A 198 6.07 -13.21 -1.55
N TYR A 199 6.41 -12.51 -0.48
CA TYR A 199 5.50 -11.60 0.21
C TYR A 199 5.99 -10.16 0.12
N ALA A 200 5.06 -9.21 0.00
CA ALA A 200 5.34 -7.79 0.06
C ALA A 200 4.54 -7.11 1.17
N VAL A 201 5.10 -6.05 1.76
CA VAL A 201 4.46 -5.31 2.85
C VAL A 201 3.42 -4.34 2.30
N VAL A 202 2.16 -4.53 2.70
CA VAL A 202 1.03 -3.73 2.26
C VAL A 202 0.42 -3.03 3.47
N HIS A 203 0.31 -1.70 3.38
CA HIS A 203 -0.43 -0.89 4.32
C HIS A 203 -1.88 -0.77 3.87
N CYS A 204 -2.79 -1.42 4.62
CA CYS A 204 -4.21 -1.42 4.35
C CYS A 204 -4.90 -0.34 5.18
N THR A 205 -5.56 0.60 4.50
CA THR A 205 -6.34 1.66 5.16
C THR A 205 -7.78 1.60 4.67
N GLY A 206 -8.73 1.50 5.59
CA GLY A 206 -10.14 1.30 5.25
C GLY A 206 -11.10 1.63 6.37
N TYR A 207 -12.36 1.22 6.18
CA TYR A 207 -13.41 1.36 7.18
C TYR A 207 -14.41 0.21 7.07
N ILE A 208 -15.05 -0.14 8.20
CA ILE A 208 -16.14 -1.13 8.23
C ILE A 208 -17.45 -0.45 7.80
N LYS A 209 -18.18 -1.09 6.90
CA LYS A 209 -19.48 -0.65 6.39
C LYS A 209 -20.48 -1.81 6.51
N ALA A 210 -21.73 -1.49 6.80
CA ALA A 210 -22.79 -2.50 6.77
C ALA A 210 -23.09 -2.97 5.34
N TRP A 211 -23.34 -4.27 5.16
CA TRP A 211 -23.68 -4.91 3.90
C TRP A 211 -24.89 -5.84 4.12
N PRO A 212 -25.93 -5.83 3.26
CA PRO A 212 -26.15 -5.00 2.06
C PRO A 212 -26.53 -3.53 2.41
N PRO A 213 -26.31 -2.56 1.50
CA PRO A 213 -26.85 -1.21 1.65
C PRO A 213 -28.39 -1.28 1.67
N ALA A 214 -29.03 -0.53 2.58
CA ALA A 214 -30.49 -0.51 2.68
C ALA A 214 -31.13 -0.20 1.32
N GLY A 215 -31.93 -1.14 0.78
CA GLY A 215 -32.67 -0.98 -0.48
C GLY A 215 -32.21 -1.84 -1.67
N MET A 216 -31.11 -2.61 -1.56
CA MET A 216 -30.69 -3.55 -2.62
C MET A 216 -31.20 -4.97 -2.31
N THR A 217 -32.17 -5.47 -3.09
CA THR A 217 -32.53 -6.90 -3.12
C THR A 217 -31.59 -7.61 -4.09
N ILE A 218 -30.77 -8.53 -3.58
CA ILE A 218 -29.88 -9.37 -4.40
C ILE A 218 -30.75 -10.45 -5.07
N PRO A 219 -30.59 -10.73 -6.38
CA PRO A 219 -31.30 -11.83 -7.06
C PRO A 219 -31.07 -13.18 -6.37
N GLU A 220 -32.12 -13.98 -6.25
CA GLU A 220 -32.17 -15.20 -5.42
C GLU A 220 -31.29 -16.38 -5.90
N GLU A 221 -30.49 -16.22 -6.96
CA GLU A 221 -29.53 -17.25 -7.41
C GLU A 221 -28.21 -17.27 -6.60
N ASP A 222 -27.93 -16.23 -5.80
CA ASP A 222 -26.77 -16.12 -4.89
C ASP A 222 -27.16 -16.23 -3.40
N ALA A 223 -28.35 -16.78 -3.10
CA ALA A 223 -28.93 -16.81 -1.76
C ALA A 223 -28.13 -17.62 -0.72
N ASP A 224 -27.17 -18.45 -1.16
CA ASP A 224 -26.28 -19.20 -0.28
C ASP A 224 -25.00 -18.42 0.10
N VAL A 225 -24.72 -17.29 -0.56
CA VAL A 225 -23.46 -16.53 -0.45
C VAL A 225 -23.56 -15.33 0.50
N GLY A 226 -24.77 -14.90 0.89
CA GLY A 226 -25.01 -13.58 1.49
C GLY A 226 -25.70 -13.52 2.86
N GLN A 227 -26.10 -14.64 3.47
CA GLN A 227 -26.96 -14.59 4.68
C GLN A 227 -26.22 -14.29 6.01
N GLY A 228 -24.88 -14.29 6.06
CA GLY A 228 -24.14 -14.10 7.31
C GLY A 228 -23.64 -12.67 7.58
N SER A 229 -23.00 -12.04 6.58
CA SER A 229 -22.12 -10.91 6.88
C SER A 229 -22.82 -9.56 6.82
N LYS A 230 -23.29 -9.12 7.99
CA LYS A 230 -23.85 -7.77 8.22
C LYS A 230 -22.86 -6.63 7.98
N TYR A 231 -21.57 -6.93 7.93
CA TYR A 231 -20.48 -5.96 7.82
C TYR A 231 -19.40 -6.40 6.83
N CYS A 232 -18.86 -5.44 6.09
CA CYS A 232 -17.72 -5.60 5.20
C CYS A 232 -16.66 -4.53 5.49
N LEU A 233 -15.39 -4.86 5.27
CA LEU A 233 -14.30 -3.91 5.28
C LEU A 233 -14.08 -3.42 3.86
N VAL A 234 -14.17 -2.10 3.66
CA VAL A 234 -13.75 -1.43 2.42
C VAL A 234 -12.37 -0.82 2.68
N ALA A 235 -11.33 -1.32 2.00
CA ALA A 235 -9.96 -0.91 2.25
C ALA A 235 -9.15 -0.71 0.97
N ILE A 236 -8.18 0.19 1.05
CA ILE A 236 -7.15 0.40 0.05
C ILE A 236 -5.85 -0.18 0.59
N GLY A 237 -5.31 -1.19 -0.09
CA GLY A 237 -3.98 -1.75 0.16
C GLY A 237 -2.94 -0.97 -0.64
N ARG A 238 -2.00 -0.34 0.04
CA ARG A 238 -0.89 0.40 -0.57
C ARG A 238 0.41 -0.32 -0.35
N LEU A 239 1.16 -0.53 -1.42
CA LEU A 239 2.47 -1.18 -1.32
C LEU A 239 3.42 -0.22 -0.61
N GLN A 240 3.87 -0.60 0.58
CA GLN A 240 4.81 0.22 1.32
C GLN A 240 6.21 -0.06 0.75
N VAL A 241 6.88 0.99 0.26
CA VAL A 241 8.29 0.89 -0.09
C VAL A 241 9.07 0.69 1.20
N THR A 242 9.41 -0.55 1.50
CA THR A 242 10.36 -0.84 2.55
C THR A 242 11.72 -0.39 2.00
N SER A 243 12.42 0.47 2.74
CA SER A 243 13.84 0.69 2.50
C SER A 243 14.59 -0.56 2.95
N SER A 244 14.32 -1.70 2.31
CA SER A 244 15.16 -2.87 2.46
C SER A 244 16.52 -2.48 1.89
N PRO A 245 17.62 -2.58 2.65
CA PRO A 245 18.95 -2.31 2.11
C PRO A 245 19.21 -3.35 1.03
N VAL A 246 19.00 -2.95 -0.23
CA VAL A 246 19.30 -3.77 -1.39
C VAL A 246 20.82 -3.76 -1.53
N CYS A 247 21.51 -4.74 -0.94
CA CYS A 247 22.88 -5.06 -1.30
C CYS A 247 22.87 -6.14 -2.39
N MET A 248 22.40 -5.81 -3.61
CA MET A 248 22.69 -6.63 -4.78
C MET A 248 22.73 -5.76 -6.02
N ASP A 249 23.89 -5.78 -6.68
CA ASP A 249 24.08 -5.31 -8.05
C ASP A 249 23.16 -6.06 -9.02
N MET A 250 22.73 -5.36 -10.06
CA MET A 250 21.90 -5.90 -11.14
C MET A 250 22.67 -6.87 -12.03
N ASN A 251 23.02 -8.04 -11.51
CA ASN A 251 23.42 -9.17 -12.35
C ASN A 251 22.97 -10.48 -11.70
N GLY A 252 22.07 -11.20 -12.36
CA GLY A 252 21.39 -12.41 -11.87
C GLY A 252 22.26 -13.65 -11.68
N MET A 253 23.53 -13.47 -11.33
CA MET A 253 24.51 -14.50 -10.98
C MET A 253 25.63 -13.81 -10.19
N SER A 254 25.41 -13.53 -8.90
CA SER A 254 26.54 -13.20 -8.03
C SER A 254 26.44 -14.04 -6.78
N VAL A 255 27.34 -15.01 -6.66
CA VAL A 255 27.72 -15.57 -5.35
C VAL A 255 27.95 -14.37 -4.43
N PRO A 256 27.38 -14.33 -3.21
CA PRO A 256 27.66 -13.22 -2.29
C PRO A 256 29.17 -13.09 -2.14
N THR A 257 29.74 -11.97 -2.58
CA THR A 257 31.20 -11.70 -2.57
C THR A 257 31.62 -10.91 -1.34
N GLU A 258 30.65 -10.42 -0.56
CA GLU A 258 30.88 -9.60 0.61
C GLU A 258 29.90 -9.95 1.74
N PHE A 259 30.32 -9.68 2.98
CA PHE A 259 29.52 -9.83 4.18
C PHE A 259 29.83 -8.70 5.15
N LEU A 260 28.89 -8.39 6.03
CA LEU A 260 29.06 -7.35 7.05
C LEU A 260 29.58 -7.95 8.36
N SER A 261 30.52 -7.27 9.01
CA SER A 261 30.93 -7.59 10.37
C SER A 261 31.01 -6.31 11.20
N ARG A 262 30.77 -6.42 12.51
CA ARG A 262 30.91 -5.33 13.48
C ARG A 262 31.92 -5.73 14.52
N HIS A 263 32.81 -4.83 14.87
CA HIS A 263 33.91 -5.05 15.81
C HIS A 263 33.82 -4.05 16.96
N ASN A 264 34.28 -4.43 18.15
CA ASN A 264 34.47 -3.49 19.26
C ASN A 264 35.80 -2.72 19.09
N SER A 265 36.13 -1.84 20.05
CA SER A 265 37.36 -1.05 20.02
C SER A 265 38.65 -1.89 20.05
N ASP A 266 38.56 -3.13 20.54
CA ASP A 266 39.69 -4.04 20.69
C ASP A 266 39.87 -4.96 19.47
N GLY A 267 39.04 -4.83 18.42
CA GLY A 267 39.09 -5.68 17.23
C GLY A 267 38.33 -7.01 17.37
N ILE A 268 37.57 -7.19 18.46
CA ILE A 268 36.76 -8.39 18.69
C ILE A 268 35.46 -8.31 17.89
N ILE A 269 35.14 -9.41 17.21
CA ILE A 269 33.95 -9.53 16.35
C ILE A 269 32.69 -9.64 17.23
N THR A 270 31.81 -8.64 17.15
CA THR A 270 30.55 -8.54 17.93
C THR A 270 29.30 -8.91 17.12
N PHE A 271 29.38 -8.82 15.80
CA PHE A 271 28.31 -9.23 14.89
C PHE A 271 28.91 -9.68 13.57
N VAL A 272 28.32 -10.71 12.95
CA VAL A 272 28.67 -11.16 11.59
C VAL A 272 27.40 -11.51 10.83
N ASP A 273 27.33 -11.05 9.59
CA ASP A 273 26.30 -11.42 8.63
C ASP A 273 26.42 -12.91 8.22
N PRO A 274 25.33 -13.69 8.21
CA PRO A 274 25.33 -15.09 7.77
C PRO A 274 25.94 -15.34 6.38
N ARG A 275 26.02 -14.32 5.52
CA ARG A 275 26.74 -14.38 4.23
C ARG A 275 28.21 -14.78 4.38
N CYS A 276 28.83 -14.67 5.56
CA CYS A 276 30.20 -15.12 5.81
C CYS A 276 30.42 -16.60 5.45
N ILE A 277 29.39 -17.44 5.58
CA ILE A 277 29.48 -18.87 5.24
C ILE A 277 29.80 -19.06 3.76
N SER A 278 29.16 -18.28 2.90
CA SER A 278 29.36 -18.35 1.45
C SER A 278 30.64 -17.64 0.99
N VAL A 279 31.08 -16.61 1.70
CA VAL A 279 32.26 -15.80 1.32
C VAL A 279 33.56 -16.43 1.82
N ILE A 280 33.62 -16.80 3.10
CA ILE A 280 34.85 -17.26 3.79
C ILE A 280 34.73 -18.66 4.42
N GLY A 281 33.56 -19.31 4.35
CA GLY A 281 33.37 -20.70 4.81
C GLY A 281 33.15 -20.87 6.32
N TYR A 282 33.33 -19.82 7.13
CA TYR A 282 33.13 -19.88 8.58
C TYR A 282 31.65 -19.72 8.97
N GLN A 283 31.23 -20.43 10.01
CA GLN A 283 29.95 -20.16 10.64
C GLN A 283 30.04 -18.88 11.49
N PRO A 284 28.96 -18.08 11.61
CA PRO A 284 28.97 -16.86 12.42
C PRO A 284 29.44 -17.11 13.87
N GLN A 285 29.03 -18.24 14.45
CA GLN A 285 29.41 -18.66 15.80
C GLN A 285 30.92 -18.91 15.96
N ASP A 286 31.63 -19.24 14.89
CA ASP A 286 33.08 -19.50 14.93
C ASP A 286 33.90 -18.21 14.87
N LEU A 287 33.28 -17.10 14.43
CA LEU A 287 33.88 -15.78 14.32
C LEU A 287 33.54 -14.89 15.53
N LEU A 288 32.32 -15.00 16.05
CA LEU A 288 31.86 -14.19 17.17
C LEU A 288 32.74 -14.36 18.42
N GLY A 289 33.16 -13.23 19.00
CA GLY A 289 33.97 -13.19 20.22
C GLY A 289 35.47 -13.39 20.01
N LYS A 290 35.94 -13.58 18.78
CA LYS A 290 37.38 -13.67 18.46
C LYS A 290 37.92 -12.37 17.91
N ASP A 291 39.24 -12.20 17.99
CA ASP A 291 39.95 -11.07 17.39
C ASP A 291 40.02 -11.27 15.86
N ILE A 292 39.68 -10.23 15.10
CA ILE A 292 39.77 -10.25 13.64
C ILE A 292 41.20 -10.54 13.13
N LEU A 293 42.22 -10.22 13.93
CA LEU A 293 43.62 -10.49 13.60
C LEU A 293 43.95 -11.98 13.58
N GLU A 294 43.20 -12.83 14.29
CA GLU A 294 43.38 -14.30 14.25
C GLU A 294 43.08 -14.88 12.86
N PHE A 295 42.26 -14.18 12.07
CA PHE A 295 41.85 -14.57 10.72
C PHE A 295 42.66 -13.85 9.63
N CYS A 296 43.57 -12.97 10.02
CA CYS A 296 44.41 -12.20 9.11
C CYS A 296 45.77 -12.89 8.91
N HIS A 297 46.28 -12.87 7.67
CA HIS A 297 47.59 -13.42 7.35
C HIS A 297 48.68 -12.71 8.19
N PRO A 298 49.69 -13.41 8.74
CA PRO A 298 50.68 -12.80 9.62
C PRO A 298 51.40 -11.58 9.05
N GLU A 299 51.59 -11.52 7.72
CA GLU A 299 52.23 -10.40 7.03
C GLU A 299 51.34 -9.14 6.98
N ASP A 300 50.01 -9.30 7.11
CA ASP A 300 49.02 -8.23 6.97
C ASP A 300 48.49 -7.73 8.33
N GLN A 301 48.80 -8.43 9.43
CA GLN A 301 48.30 -8.09 10.77
C GLN A 301 48.73 -6.69 11.24
N SER A 302 49.94 -6.25 10.87
CA SER A 302 50.45 -4.91 11.19
C SER A 302 49.61 -3.83 10.51
N HIS A 303 49.37 -3.99 9.20
CA HIS A 303 48.56 -3.08 8.40
C HIS A 303 47.10 -3.02 8.89
N LEU A 304 46.52 -4.18 9.20
CA LEU A 304 45.14 -4.24 9.70
C LEU A 304 44.99 -3.55 11.06
N ARG A 305 45.94 -3.76 11.97
CA ARG A 305 45.96 -3.10 13.29
C ARG A 305 46.07 -1.59 13.16
N GLU A 306 46.91 -1.09 12.26
CA GLU A 306 47.05 0.34 12.00
C GLU A 306 45.75 0.94 11.43
N SER A 307 45.12 0.25 10.47
CA SER A 307 43.83 0.64 9.91
C SER A 307 42.74 0.74 11.00
N PHE A 308 42.66 -0.24 11.90
CA PHE A 308 41.74 -0.19 13.05
C PHE A 308 42.01 1.02 13.96
N GLN A 309 43.27 1.31 14.26
CA GLN A 309 43.65 2.46 15.09
C GLN A 309 43.34 3.80 14.41
N GLN A 310 43.39 3.89 13.08
CA GLN A 310 43.02 5.10 12.35
C GLN A 310 41.50 5.35 12.36
N VAL A 311 40.68 4.29 12.41
CA VAL A 311 39.21 4.41 12.37
C VAL A 311 38.62 4.74 13.75
N LEU A 312 39.23 4.27 14.84
CA LEU A 312 38.76 4.52 16.21
C LEU A 312 38.63 6.00 16.63
N PRO A 313 39.60 6.89 16.38
CA PRO A 313 39.49 8.31 16.76
C PRO A 313 38.43 9.08 15.98
N ILE A 314 37.93 8.53 14.86
CA ILE A 314 36.88 9.16 14.04
C ILE A 314 35.48 8.89 14.63
N LEU A 315 35.32 7.84 15.44
CA LEU A 315 34.02 7.41 15.99
C LEU A 315 33.74 7.91 17.42
N VAL A 316 34.73 8.45 18.11
CA VAL A 316 34.59 8.99 19.47
C VAL A 316 34.97 10.47 19.45
N PRO A 317 34.03 11.40 19.21
CA PRO A 317 34.31 12.81 19.42
C PRO A 317 34.55 13.03 20.92
N SER A 318 35.65 13.73 21.21
CA SER A 318 36.09 14.12 22.56
C SER A 318 35.05 14.95 23.29
#